data_AF-A0A7C7RSC5-F1
#
_entry.id   AF-A0A7C7RSC5-F1
#
_cell.length_a   1.000
_cell.length_b   1.000
_cell.length_c   1.000
_cell.angle_alpha   90.00
_cell.angle_beta   90.00
_cell.angle_gamma   90.00
#
_symmetry.space_group_name_H-M   'P 1'
#
loop_
_entity.id
_entity.type
_entity.pdbx_description
1 polymer ?
#
loop_
_entity_poly.entity_id
_entity_poly.type
_entity_poly.pdbx_seq_one_letter_code
_entity_poly.pdbx_strand_id
1 'polypeptide(L)'
;MRTRPSFEDLLAQAVVETLEEIIGSVAAEAIIRMIAELNQSSREMALRDPKALHIGLLGLFGIGGKIIERIILQKLMDSIEVKIDIEGNFLEEIEKLRSAYSKCDSDSNSNFDLDFDF
;
A
#
# COMPACT_ATOMS: atom_id res chain seq x y z
N MET A 1 20.63 -10.29 -7.20
CA MET A 1 19.99 -10.18 -5.87
C MET A 1 18.55 -9.74 -6.09
N ARG A 2 17.55 -10.49 -5.62
CA ARG A 2 16.16 -10.00 -5.59
C ARG A 2 16.03 -9.19 -4.31
N THR A 3 16.09 -7.87 -4.42
CA THR A 3 15.75 -6.96 -3.31
C THR A 3 14.27 -7.13 -2.99
N ARG A 4 13.94 -7.28 -1.71
CA ARG A 4 12.56 -7.26 -1.24
C ARG A 4 11.90 -5.95 -1.72
N PRO A 5 10.66 -5.96 -2.23
CA PRO A 5 9.98 -4.73 -2.65
C PRO A 5 9.83 -3.77 -1.47
N SER A 6 9.84 -2.46 -1.71
CA SER A 6 9.53 -1.49 -0.66
C SER A 6 8.04 -1.59 -0.28
N PHE A 7 7.68 -1.07 0.90
CA PHE A 7 6.26 -0.99 1.29
C PHE A 7 5.46 -0.17 0.27
N GLU A 8 6.06 0.90 -0.25
CA GLU A 8 5.49 1.75 -1.29
C GLU A 8 5.22 0.97 -2.59
N ASP A 9 6.08 0.03 -2.96
CA ASP A 9 5.86 -0.82 -4.13
C ASP A 9 4.71 -1.80 -3.90
N LEU A 10 4.60 -2.38 -2.70
CA LEU A 10 3.47 -3.24 -2.33
C LEU A 10 2.15 -2.46 -2.33
N LEU A 11 2.15 -1.23 -1.80
CA LEU A 11 1.00 -0.34 -1.82
C LEU A 11 0.58 -0.03 -3.26
N ALA A 12 1.53 0.38 -4.10
CA ALA A 12 1.27 0.68 -5.49
C ALA A 12 0.67 -0.52 -6.23
N GLN A 13 1.22 -1.72 -6.01
CA GLN A 13 0.72 -2.95 -6.59
C GLN A 13 -0.71 -3.27 -6.11
N ALA A 14 -0.97 -3.21 -4.80
CA ALA A 14 -2.28 -3.50 -4.23
C ALA A 14 -3.37 -2.55 -4.77
N VAL A 15 -3.03 -1.27 -4.96
CA VAL A 15 -3.95 -0.27 -5.54
C VAL A 15 -4.25 -0.61 -7.00
N VAL A 16 -3.22 -0.88 -7.81
CA VAL A 16 -3.40 -1.22 -9.23
C VAL A 16 -4.28 -2.46 -9.35
N GLU A 17 -3.91 -3.55 -8.69
CA GLU A 17 -4.68 -4.81 -8.72
C GLU A 17 -6.14 -4.60 -8.29
N THR A 18 -6.37 -3.87 -7.21
CA THR A 18 -7.74 -3.58 -6.72
C THR A 18 -8.56 -2.82 -7.77
N LEU A 19 -7.99 -1.78 -8.37
CA LEU A 19 -8.69 -1.00 -9.38
C LEU A 19 -8.95 -1.83 -10.65
N GLU A 20 -7.97 -2.61 -11.09
CA GLU A 20 -8.12 -3.49 -12.25
C GLU A 20 -9.21 -4.55 -12.03
N GLU A 21 -9.29 -5.13 -10.83
CA GLU A 21 -10.32 -6.12 -10.46
C GLU A 21 -11.74 -5.53 -10.47
N ILE A 22 -11.91 -4.28 -10.03
CA ILE A 22 -13.23 -3.65 -9.89
C ILE A 22 -13.73 -3.06 -11.21
N ILE A 23 -12.86 -2.34 -11.93
CA ILE A 23 -13.26 -1.51 -13.09
C ILE A 23 -12.54 -1.87 -14.40
N GLY A 24 -11.60 -2.82 -14.37
CA GLY A 24 -10.79 -3.21 -15.51
C GLY A 24 -9.59 -2.29 -15.77
N SER A 25 -8.59 -2.81 -16.48
CA SER A 25 -7.27 -2.17 -16.67
C SER A 25 -7.33 -0.77 -17.29
N VAL A 26 -8.16 -0.58 -18.31
CA VAL A 26 -8.29 0.72 -19.00
C VAL A 26 -8.83 1.79 -18.06
N ALA A 27 -9.85 1.45 -17.26
CA ALA A 27 -10.44 2.40 -16.32
C ALA A 27 -9.55 2.62 -15.10
N ALA A 28 -8.87 1.59 -14.61
CA ALA A 28 -7.90 1.68 -13.51
C ALA A 28 -6.80 2.70 -13.84
N GLU A 29 -6.20 2.60 -15.03
CA GLU A 29 -5.18 3.54 -15.50
C GLU A 29 -5.71 4.99 -15.58
N ALA A 30 -6.95 5.18 -16.02
CA ALA A 30 -7.58 6.51 -16.05
C ALA A 30 -7.79 7.07 -14.64
N ILE A 31 -8.25 6.24 -13.69
CA ILE A 31 -8.42 6.64 -12.30
C ILE A 31 -7.08 7.01 -11.66
N ILE A 32 -6.03 6.22 -11.87
CA ILE A 32 -4.68 6.53 -11.34
C ILE A 32 -4.18 7.88 -11.86
N ARG A 33 -4.43 8.20 -13.14
CA ARG A 33 -4.12 9.52 -13.70
C ARG A 33 -4.92 10.64 -13.03
N MET A 34 -6.21 10.44 -12.79
CA MET A 34 -7.05 11.42 -12.11
C MET A 34 -6.57 11.65 -10.67
N ILE A 35 -6.22 10.60 -9.93
CA ILE A 35 -5.65 10.71 -8.58
C ILE A 35 -4.34 11.51 -8.62
N ALA A 36 -3.46 11.23 -9.57
CA ALA A 36 -2.20 11.96 -9.72
C ALA A 36 -2.44 13.45 -10.04
N GLU A 37 -3.39 13.76 -10.92
CA GLU A 37 -3.77 15.13 -11.28
C GLU A 37 -4.35 15.90 -10.09
N LEU A 38 -5.23 15.27 -9.30
CA LEU A 38 -5.79 15.85 -8.08
C LEU A 38 -4.69 16.23 -7.06
N ASN A 39 -3.61 15.46 -7.02
CA ASN A 39 -2.50 15.65 -6.10
C ASN A 39 -1.32 16.43 -6.71
N GLN A 40 -1.46 16.93 -7.95
CA GLN A 40 -0.40 17.61 -8.71
C GLN A 40 0.93 16.84 -8.72
N SER A 41 0.83 15.51 -8.83
CA SER A 41 1.95 14.58 -8.72
C SER A 41 2.03 13.65 -9.93
N SER A 42 3.06 12.81 -9.99
CA SER A 42 3.15 11.76 -10.99
C SER A 42 2.30 10.55 -10.58
N ARG A 43 1.91 9.71 -11.56
CA ARG A 43 1.20 8.43 -11.28
C ARG A 43 1.93 7.58 -10.24
N GLU A 44 3.24 7.47 -10.39
CA GLU A 44 4.09 6.69 -9.49
C GLU A 44 4.09 7.26 -8.06
N MET A 45 4.20 8.59 -7.91
CA MET A 45 4.14 9.21 -6.58
C MET A 45 2.75 9.07 -5.95
N ALA A 46 1.69 9.23 -6.74
CA ALA A 46 0.31 9.09 -6.26
C ALA A 46 0.01 7.68 -5.74
N LEU A 47 0.51 6.65 -6.41
CA LEU A 47 0.33 5.25 -5.99
C LEU A 47 1.11 4.89 -4.71
N ARG A 48 2.18 5.62 -4.41
CA ARG A 48 3.05 5.38 -3.25
C ARG A 48 2.70 6.24 -2.05
N ASP A 49 1.79 7.21 -2.20
CA ASP A 49 1.36 8.12 -1.14
C ASP A 49 -0.04 7.76 -0.61
N PRO A 50 -0.15 7.21 0.62
CA PRO A 50 -1.44 6.89 1.23
C PRO A 50 -2.41 8.07 1.30
N LYS A 51 -1.92 9.30 1.48
CA LYS A 51 -2.77 10.50 1.53
C LYS A 51 -3.32 10.83 0.16
N ALA A 52 -2.48 10.77 -0.87
CA ALA A 52 -2.91 10.99 -2.25
C ALA A 52 -3.99 9.98 -2.66
N LEU A 53 -3.82 8.71 -2.29
CA LEU A 53 -4.80 7.65 -2.50
C LEU A 53 -6.11 7.92 -1.75
N HIS A 54 -6.04 8.23 -0.46
CA HIS A 54 -7.22 8.53 0.35
C HIS A 54 -8.05 9.68 -0.23
N ILE A 55 -7.38 10.80 -0.52
CA ILE A 55 -8.03 11.99 -1.09
C ILE A 55 -8.60 11.66 -2.48
N GLY A 56 -7.82 10.96 -3.32
CA GLY A 56 -8.23 10.61 -4.67
C GLY A 56 -9.43 9.67 -4.71
N LEU A 57 -9.42 8.60 -3.92
CA LEU A 57 -10.49 7.62 -3.86
C LEU A 57 -11.78 8.23 -3.29
N LEU A 58 -11.69 9.01 -2.22
CA LEU A 58 -12.85 9.73 -1.68
C LEU A 58 -13.34 10.82 -2.65
N GLY A 59 -12.45 11.52 -3.33
CA GLY A 59 -12.82 12.56 -4.30
C GLY A 59 -13.55 12.01 -5.52
N LEU A 60 -13.13 10.85 -6.02
CA LEU A 60 -13.71 10.23 -7.22
C LEU A 60 -14.94 9.37 -6.94
N PHE A 61 -14.97 8.67 -5.80
CA PHE A 61 -16.00 7.67 -5.50
C PHE A 61 -16.83 7.98 -4.24
N GLY A 62 -16.52 9.05 -3.50
CA GLY A 62 -17.20 9.40 -2.26
C GLY A 62 -17.16 8.26 -1.24
N ILE A 63 -18.32 7.85 -0.73
CA ILE A 63 -18.43 6.72 0.21
C ILE A 63 -17.92 5.41 -0.42
N GLY A 64 -18.08 5.23 -1.73
CA GLY A 64 -17.54 4.07 -2.45
C GLY A 64 -16.01 3.98 -2.39
N GLY A 65 -15.32 5.12 -2.24
CA GLY A 65 -13.87 5.16 -2.08
C GLY A 65 -13.41 4.42 -0.82
N LYS A 66 -14.19 4.49 0.27
CA LYS A 66 -13.90 3.73 1.50
C LYS A 66 -13.94 2.23 1.27
N ILE A 67 -14.82 1.74 0.40
CA ILE A 67 -14.88 0.30 0.09
C ILE A 67 -13.60 -0.13 -0.62
N ILE A 68 -13.11 0.69 -1.56
CA ILE A 68 -11.86 0.43 -2.28
C ILE A 68 -10.66 0.44 -1.31
N GLU A 69 -10.60 1.43 -0.40
CA GLU A 69 -9.58 1.50 0.66
C GLU A 69 -9.53 0.22 1.51
N ARG A 70 -10.70 -0.31 1.90
CA ARG A 70 -10.79 -1.57 2.66
C ARG A 70 -10.22 -2.77 1.90
N ILE A 71 -10.50 -2.86 0.59
CA ILE A 71 -9.97 -3.94 -0.25
C ILE A 71 -8.45 -3.82 -0.39
N ILE A 72 -7.93 -2.60 -0.54
CA ILE A 72 -6.47 -2.34 -0.56
C ILE A 72 -5.83 -2.79 0.75
N LEU A 73 -6.40 -2.39 1.89
CA LEU A 73 -5.94 -2.82 3.22
C LEU A 73 -5.92 -4.34 3.36
N GLN A 74 -6.97 -5.02 2.88
CA GLN A 74 -7.06 -6.47 2.94
C GLN A 74 -5.94 -7.14 2.12
N LYS A 75 -5.67 -6.68 0.90
CA LYS A 75 -4.56 -7.20 0.08
C LYS A 75 -3.19 -7.00 0.73
N LEU A 76 -2.98 -5.84 1.35
CA LEU A 76 -1.72 -5.57 2.07
C LEU A 76 -1.59 -6.41 3.33
N MET A 77 -2.69 -6.62 4.06
CA MET A 77 -2.75 -7.51 5.21
C MET A 77 -2.31 -8.92 4.83
N ASP A 78 -2.86 -9.46 3.74
CA ASP A 78 -2.54 -10.81 3.23
C ASP A 78 -1.07 -10.92 2.80
N SER A 79 -0.46 -9.80 2.38
CA SER A 79 0.94 -9.76 1.96
C SER A 79 1.94 -9.62 3.12
N ILE A 80 1.52 -9.05 4.25
CA ILE A 80 2.41 -8.67 5.38
C ILE A 80 2.15 -9.54 6.63
N GLU A 81 1.09 -10.36 6.64
CA GLU A 81 0.69 -11.27 7.74
C GLU A 81 0.46 -10.54 9.08
N VAL A 82 -0.01 -9.29 9.05
CA VAL A 82 -0.26 -8.46 10.24
C VAL A 82 -1.76 -8.28 10.43
N LYS A 83 -2.25 -8.35 11.67
CA LYS A 83 -3.65 -8.02 11.97
C LYS A 83 -3.87 -6.50 11.96
N ILE A 84 -4.79 -6.05 11.12
CA ILE A 84 -5.29 -4.67 11.09
C ILE A 84 -6.81 -4.63 11.24
N ASP A 85 -7.34 -3.45 11.56
CA ASP A 85 -8.78 -3.22 11.50
C ASP A 85 -9.16 -2.75 10.11
N ILE A 86 -9.67 -3.65 9.26
CA ILE A 86 -10.07 -3.32 7.89
C ILE A 86 -11.16 -2.23 7.89
N GLU A 87 -11.99 -2.11 8.93
CA GLU A 87 -13.02 -1.07 8.98
C GLU A 87 -12.52 0.27 9.54
N GLY A 88 -11.28 0.29 10.04
CA GLY A 88 -10.63 1.44 10.66
C GLY A 88 -10.28 2.57 9.71
N ASN A 89 -9.57 3.58 10.23
CA ASN A 89 -9.10 4.70 9.42
C ASN A 89 -8.00 4.24 8.47
N PHE A 90 -8.20 4.44 7.16
CA PHE A 90 -7.26 3.99 6.14
C PHE A 90 -5.80 4.43 6.37
N LEU A 91 -5.58 5.71 6.72
CA LEU A 91 -4.24 6.23 6.93
C LEU A 91 -3.57 5.65 8.18
N GLU A 92 -4.33 5.47 9.25
CA GLU A 92 -3.83 4.87 10.49
C GLU A 92 -3.46 3.40 10.28
N GLU A 93 -4.27 2.63 9.57
CA GLU A 93 -4.00 1.21 9.31
C GLU A 93 -2.85 1.01 8.33
N ILE A 94 -2.72 1.86 7.31
CA ILE A 94 -1.55 1.86 6.42
C ILE A 94 -0.25 2.12 7.21
N GLU A 95 -0.26 3.07 8.16
CA GLU A 95 0.92 3.38 8.97
C GLU A 95 1.31 2.21 9.89
N LYS A 96 0.31 1.47 10.42
CA LYS A 96 0.54 0.23 11.18
C LYS A 96 1.18 -0.84 10.30
N LEU A 97 0.66 -1.06 9.09
CA LEU A 97 1.23 -2.01 8.13
C LEU A 97 2.66 -1.65 7.75
N ARG A 98 2.91 -0.37 7.41
CA ARG A 98 4.24 0.16 7.10
C ARG A 98 5.22 -0.08 8.25
N SER A 99 4.82 0.25 9.47
CA SER A 99 5.65 0.06 10.66
C SER A 99 5.99 -1.41 10.91
N ALA A 100 5.03 -2.31 10.70
CA ALA A 100 5.25 -3.74 10.86
C ALA A 100 6.16 -4.31 9.76
N TYR A 101 5.99 -3.86 8.52
CA TYR A 101 6.85 -4.24 7.39
C TYR A 101 8.32 -3.88 7.65
N SER A 102 8.58 -2.64 8.10
CA SER A 102 9.92 -2.17 8.43
C SER A 102 10.57 -2.92 9.61
N LYS A 103 9.77 -3.38 10.58
CA LYS A 103 10.28 -4.20 11.71
C LYS A 103 10.69 -5.60 11.26
N CYS A 104 9.97 -6.18 10.32
CA CYS A 104 10.33 -7.47 9.70
C CYS A 104 11.69 -7.38 8.97
N ASP A 105 12.03 -6.21 8.42
CA ASP A 105 13.34 -5.96 7.80
C ASP A 105 14.48 -5.81 8.83
N SER A 106 14.21 -5.25 10.02
CA SER A 106 15.23 -5.11 11.07
C SER A 106 15.59 -6.42 11.77
N ASP A 107 14.64 -7.36 11.89
CA ASP A 107 14.89 -8.66 12.54
C ASP A 107 15.63 -9.66 11.63
N SER A 108 15.68 -9.39 10.33
CA SER A 108 16.42 -10.21 9.34
C SER A 108 17.92 -9.93 9.34
N ASN A 109 18.38 -8.88 10.03
CA ASN A 109 19.77 -8.38 10.01
C ASN A 109 20.50 -8.50 11.36
N SER A 110 19.91 -9.13 12.37
CA SER A 110 20.48 -9.23 13.73
C SER A 110 21.02 -10.61 14.10
N ASN A 111 21.24 -11.51 13.14
CA ASN A 111 21.65 -12.90 13.42
C ASN A 111 22.90 -13.39 12.66
N PHE A 112 23.89 -12.51 12.51
CA PHE A 112 25.26 -12.89 12.12
C PHE A 112 26.25 -12.05 12.91
N ASP A 113 26.58 -12.52 14.12
CA ASP A 113 27.88 -12.41 14.77
C ASP A 113 27.74 -13.01 16.18
N LEU A 114 27.72 -14.35 16.23
CA LEU A 114 28.01 -15.10 17.45
C LEU A 114 29.21 -16.00 17.16
N ASP A 115 30.36 -15.53 17.63
CA ASP A 115 31.48 -16.26 18.22
C ASP A 115 31.80 -17.65 17.64
N PHE A 116 32.84 -17.70 16.81
CA PHE A 116 33.71 -18.88 16.70
C PHE A 116 35.10 -18.52 17.25
N ASP A 117 35.26 -18.66 18.56
CA ASP A 117 36.55 -18.94 19.18
C ASP A 117 36.67 -20.46 19.33
N PHE A 118 37.49 -21.11 18.48
CA PHE A 118 38.23 -22.35 18.78
C PHE A 118 39.42 -22.53 17.83
#